data_AF-A0A243SG80-F1
#
_entry.id   AF-A0A243SG80-F1
#
_cell.length_a   1.000
_cell.length_b   1.000
_cell.length_c   1.000
_cell.angle_alpha   90.00
_cell.angle_beta   90.00
_cell.angle_gamma   90.00
#
_symmetry.space_group_name_H-M   'P 1'
#
loop_
_entity.id
_entity.type
_entity.pdbx_description
1 polymer ?
#
loop_
_entity_poly.entity_id
_entity_poly.type
_entity_poly.pdbx_seq_one_letter_code
_entity_poly.pdbx_strand_id
1 'polypeptide(L)'
;MSITIEQKTELEEILDVLGENLSITEAQHDAAVRSYQAVGNWLTNPDSELANYNPVVSPQGSFIIGTTIQTIDPDGDIDLDVVCELNGKKQSWTQKDVKELVGEQLKNHKKYESLLDEEGRRCWTLKYRENGNMNERYHMDILPAVNTSGHSIIKERAYLNLSNQKIEDLVLSITDKEKTPDYYTSTNPLNWYLSNPFGYAIWFMKSAEDVKGVKTKMFSLNESVKPTPKYQKQRLPLQRAVQLLKRHRDITFKDYSEEDKKEKPISCIITTLATHAYNGEDNIMDALINIINKMESFIETRLDENTGRYIKWISNPVKTSENFADRWALPNSKREKFFKDWIEKLKLDFGIFNSPFNRISLSESLKKSFGDAPVTKTFSDIGNNMRILTESGNNNVHRNLGLVGTAVTGLTDVSKVQPHKFFGNE
;
A
#
# COMPACT_ATOMS: atom_id res chain seq x y z
N MET A 1 -7.49 33.41 -1.86
CA MET A 1 -8.95 33.24 -2.05
C MET A 1 -9.20 31.76 -1.87
N SER A 2 -10.00 31.36 -0.89
CA SER A 2 -10.22 29.95 -0.55
C SER A 2 -11.00 29.24 -1.65
N ILE A 3 -10.67 27.96 -1.92
CA ILE A 3 -11.38 27.11 -2.89
C ILE A 3 -12.87 26.99 -2.53
N THR A 4 -13.77 27.06 -3.51
CA THR A 4 -15.23 26.89 -3.29
C THR A 4 -15.60 25.42 -3.04
N ILE A 5 -16.79 25.14 -2.50
CA ILE A 5 -17.25 23.77 -2.22
C ILE A 5 -17.29 22.93 -3.51
N GLU A 6 -17.67 23.56 -4.61
CA GLU A 6 -17.83 22.91 -5.90
C GLU A 6 -16.46 22.61 -6.54
N GLN A 7 -15.51 23.53 -6.40
CA GLN A 7 -14.12 23.30 -6.80
C GLN A 7 -13.47 22.19 -5.97
N LYS A 8 -13.80 22.08 -4.68
CA LYS A 8 -13.39 20.93 -3.85
C LYS A 8 -13.99 19.62 -4.38
N THR A 9 -15.26 19.62 -4.79
CA THR A 9 -15.92 18.44 -5.36
C THR A 9 -15.25 17.99 -6.67
N GLU A 10 -14.90 18.94 -7.53
CA GLU A 10 -14.17 18.65 -8.76
C GLU A 10 -12.76 18.09 -8.47
N LEU A 11 -12.03 18.68 -7.52
CA LEU A 11 -10.73 18.18 -7.09
C LEU A 11 -10.82 16.76 -6.54
N GLU A 12 -11.87 16.47 -5.77
CA GLU A 12 -12.10 15.15 -5.22
C GLU A 12 -12.27 14.11 -6.33
N GLU A 13 -13.09 14.39 -7.34
CA GLU A 13 -13.26 13.53 -8.51
C GLU A 13 -11.93 13.31 -9.26
N ILE A 14 -11.15 14.39 -9.46
CA ILE A 14 -9.83 14.29 -10.11
C ILE A 14 -8.88 13.40 -9.31
N LEU A 15 -8.81 13.57 -7.99
CA LEU A 15 -7.91 12.81 -7.12
C LEU A 15 -8.35 11.34 -7.00
N ASP A 16 -9.65 11.06 -6.97
CA ASP A 16 -10.15 9.68 -6.94
C ASP A 16 -9.85 8.95 -8.25
N VAL A 17 -10.18 9.55 -9.40
CA VAL A 17 -9.88 8.96 -10.73
C VAL A 17 -8.36 8.82 -10.94
N LEU A 18 -7.56 9.77 -10.45
CA LEU A 18 -6.10 9.61 -10.41
C LEU A 18 -5.68 8.42 -9.55
N GLY A 19 -6.25 8.28 -8.35
CA GLY A 19 -6.01 7.12 -7.49
C GLY A 19 -6.41 5.79 -8.16
N GLU A 20 -7.51 5.75 -8.90
CA GLU A 20 -7.92 4.60 -9.72
C GLU A 20 -6.87 4.29 -10.80
N ASN A 21 -6.40 5.31 -11.53
CA ASN A 21 -5.40 5.15 -12.58
C ASN A 21 -4.00 4.79 -12.06
N LEU A 22 -3.74 5.02 -10.78
CA LEU A 22 -2.52 4.57 -10.10
C LEU A 22 -2.69 3.18 -9.47
N SER A 23 -3.92 2.71 -9.26
CA SER A 23 -4.19 1.41 -8.64
C SER A 23 -3.91 0.28 -9.64
N ILE A 24 -3.60 -0.92 -9.12
CA ILE A 24 -3.58 -2.12 -9.96
C ILE A 24 -4.98 -2.40 -10.52
N THR A 25 -5.02 -2.94 -11.74
CA THR A 25 -6.29 -3.35 -12.38
C THR A 25 -6.84 -4.61 -11.73
N GLU A 26 -8.14 -4.88 -11.94
CA GLU A 26 -8.75 -6.14 -11.50
C GLU A 26 -8.05 -7.37 -12.11
N ALA A 27 -7.66 -7.29 -13.37
CA ALA A 27 -6.91 -8.36 -14.04
C ALA A 27 -5.53 -8.62 -13.39
N GLN A 28 -4.80 -7.56 -13.03
CA GLN A 28 -3.52 -7.66 -12.31
C GLN A 28 -3.71 -8.20 -10.89
N HIS A 29 -4.76 -7.77 -10.20
CA HIS A 29 -5.13 -8.30 -8.89
C HIS A 29 -5.41 -9.80 -8.96
N ASP A 30 -6.25 -10.24 -9.89
CA ASP A 30 -6.62 -11.64 -10.05
C ASP A 30 -5.43 -12.51 -10.46
N ALA A 31 -4.53 -11.97 -11.29
CA ALA A 31 -3.25 -12.58 -11.61
C ALA A 31 -2.38 -12.78 -10.36
N ALA A 32 -2.20 -11.74 -9.54
CA ALA A 32 -1.47 -11.83 -8.29
C ALA A 32 -2.10 -12.89 -7.36
N VAL A 33 -3.44 -12.91 -7.27
CA VAL A 33 -4.18 -13.90 -6.49
C VAL A 33 -3.90 -15.33 -6.92
N ARG A 34 -4.08 -15.65 -8.21
CA ARG A 34 -3.82 -16.99 -8.75
C ARG A 34 -2.40 -17.45 -8.42
N SER A 35 -1.46 -16.51 -8.46
CA SER A 35 -0.04 -16.82 -8.41
C SER A 35 0.43 -17.07 -6.98
N TYR A 36 0.04 -16.25 -6.00
CA TYR A 36 0.37 -16.59 -4.61
C TYR A 36 -0.42 -17.82 -4.13
N GLN A 37 -1.62 -18.08 -4.65
CA GLN A 37 -2.34 -19.33 -4.35
C GLN A 37 -1.59 -20.54 -4.89
N ALA A 38 -1.03 -20.47 -6.11
CA ALA A 38 -0.21 -21.54 -6.64
C ALA A 38 1.05 -21.80 -5.79
N VAL A 39 1.77 -20.74 -5.41
CA VAL A 39 2.93 -20.84 -4.50
C VAL A 39 2.51 -21.36 -3.12
N GLY A 40 1.37 -20.89 -2.61
CA GLY A 40 0.79 -21.34 -1.35
C GLY A 40 0.49 -22.83 -1.36
N ASN A 41 -0.15 -23.35 -2.42
CA ASN A 41 -0.42 -24.78 -2.59
C ASN A 41 0.87 -25.60 -2.62
N TRP A 42 1.94 -25.06 -3.21
CA TRP A 42 3.24 -25.73 -3.25
C TRP A 42 3.94 -25.76 -1.88
N LEU A 43 3.93 -24.64 -1.15
CA LEU A 43 4.50 -24.53 0.19
C LEU A 43 3.71 -25.31 1.25
N THR A 44 2.41 -25.56 0.99
CA THR A 44 1.51 -26.31 1.87
C THR A 44 1.29 -27.76 1.41
N ASN A 45 2.05 -28.23 0.43
CA ASN A 45 1.94 -29.58 -0.11
C ASN A 45 2.12 -30.62 1.01
N PRO A 46 1.17 -31.57 1.21
CA PRO A 46 1.27 -32.61 2.23
C PRO A 46 2.53 -33.47 2.17
N ASP A 47 3.16 -33.59 0.99
CA ASP A 47 4.38 -34.37 0.78
C ASP A 47 5.67 -33.57 1.09
N SER A 48 5.56 -32.28 1.43
CA SER A 48 6.70 -31.41 1.75
C SER A 48 7.19 -31.59 3.19
N GLU A 49 8.47 -31.31 3.45
CA GLU A 49 8.97 -31.26 4.84
C GLU A 49 8.24 -30.18 5.67
N LEU A 50 7.78 -29.10 5.03
CA LEU A 50 7.02 -28.02 5.66
C LEU A 50 5.70 -28.52 6.26
N ALA A 51 5.05 -29.54 5.68
CA ALA A 51 3.75 -30.05 6.14
C ALA A 51 3.76 -30.44 7.64
N ASN A 52 4.90 -30.87 8.17
CA ASN A 52 5.09 -31.20 9.58
C ASN A 52 4.82 -30.01 10.54
N TYR A 53 4.82 -28.78 10.02
CA TYR A 53 4.60 -27.55 10.79
C TYR A 53 3.31 -26.82 10.41
N ASN A 54 2.39 -27.49 9.70
CA ASN A 54 1.09 -26.94 9.29
C ASN A 54 1.20 -25.51 8.71
N PRO A 55 1.93 -25.33 7.60
CA PRO A 55 2.24 -24.01 7.06
C PRO A 55 0.97 -23.28 6.63
N VAL A 56 0.96 -21.97 6.85
CA VAL A 56 -0.12 -21.06 6.43
C VAL A 56 0.48 -20.00 5.54
N VAL A 57 -0.01 -19.92 4.31
CA VAL A 57 0.44 -18.92 3.33
C VAL A 57 -0.65 -17.88 3.14
N SER A 58 -0.30 -16.60 3.30
CA SER A 58 -1.27 -15.52 3.12
C SER A 58 -0.63 -14.22 2.67
N PRO A 59 -1.33 -13.41 1.85
CA PRO A 59 -0.84 -12.11 1.44
C PRO A 59 -0.78 -11.14 2.63
N GLN A 60 0.11 -10.16 2.55
CA GLN A 60 0.27 -9.08 3.53
C GLN A 60 0.53 -7.74 2.84
N GLY A 61 0.87 -6.72 3.63
CA GLY A 61 1.36 -5.44 3.11
C GLY A 61 0.31 -4.68 2.32
N SER A 62 0.75 -3.94 1.31
CA SER A 62 -0.10 -3.00 0.56
C SER A 62 -1.25 -3.67 -0.20
N PHE A 63 -1.11 -4.95 -0.52
CA PHE A 63 -2.11 -5.74 -1.24
C PHE A 63 -3.40 -5.88 -0.43
N ILE A 64 -3.30 -6.34 0.82
CA ILE A 64 -4.48 -6.63 1.66
C ILE A 64 -5.15 -5.37 2.23
N ILE A 65 -4.43 -4.25 2.33
CA ILE A 65 -5.00 -2.96 2.73
C ILE A 65 -5.45 -2.10 1.54
N GLY A 66 -5.36 -2.62 0.31
CA GLY A 66 -5.85 -1.96 -0.89
C GLY A 66 -5.07 -0.71 -1.30
N THR A 67 -3.78 -0.61 -0.96
CA THR A 67 -2.92 0.55 -1.29
C THR A 67 -1.81 0.22 -2.29
N THR A 68 -1.84 -0.94 -2.93
CA THR A 68 -0.95 -1.27 -4.05
C THR A 68 -1.13 -0.25 -5.17
N ILE A 69 -0.02 0.19 -5.76
CA ILE A 69 0.02 1.11 -6.89
C ILE A 69 0.85 0.50 -8.02
N GLN A 70 0.55 0.88 -9.25
CA GLN A 70 1.37 0.57 -10.40
C GLN A 70 2.72 1.30 -10.31
N THR A 71 3.75 0.66 -10.84
CA THR A 71 5.10 1.23 -10.96
C THR A 71 5.11 2.45 -11.88
N ILE A 72 6.18 3.25 -11.82
CA ILE A 72 6.38 4.35 -12.79
C ILE A 72 6.73 3.80 -14.16
N ASP A 73 7.58 2.78 -14.17
CA ASP A 73 7.90 2.01 -15.35
C ASP A 73 6.70 1.12 -15.70
N PRO A 74 6.09 1.26 -16.90
CA PRO A 74 5.03 0.36 -17.36
C PRO A 74 5.46 -1.11 -17.38
N ASP A 75 6.75 -1.37 -17.51
CA ASP A 75 7.33 -2.71 -17.51
C ASP A 75 7.77 -3.18 -16.12
N GLY A 76 7.62 -2.34 -15.09
CA GLY A 76 7.99 -2.61 -13.71
C GLY A 76 7.12 -3.67 -13.03
N ASP A 77 7.70 -4.32 -12.03
CA ASP A 77 7.06 -5.39 -11.28
C ASP A 77 6.27 -4.83 -10.09
N ILE A 78 5.04 -5.29 -9.90
CA ILE A 78 4.21 -4.97 -8.74
C ILE A 78 4.72 -5.73 -7.51
N ASP A 79 4.80 -5.09 -6.34
CA ASP A 79 5.18 -5.77 -5.10
C ASP A 79 4.00 -6.59 -4.54
N LEU A 80 4.23 -7.89 -4.32
CA LEU A 80 3.30 -8.82 -3.68
C LEU A 80 3.95 -9.47 -2.46
N ASP A 81 3.65 -8.93 -1.28
CA ASP A 81 4.16 -9.47 -0.02
C ASP A 81 3.31 -10.67 0.44
N VAL A 82 3.97 -11.77 0.80
CA VAL A 82 3.35 -13.01 1.29
C VAL A 82 4.06 -13.47 2.56
N VAL A 83 3.30 -13.94 3.54
CA VAL A 83 3.84 -14.61 4.73
C VAL A 83 3.67 -16.10 4.57
N CYS A 84 4.76 -16.85 4.78
CA CYS A 84 4.74 -18.30 4.99
C CYS A 84 4.96 -18.56 6.49
N GLU A 85 3.86 -18.70 7.21
CA GLU A 85 3.82 -18.92 8.65
C GLU A 85 3.90 -20.42 8.96
N LEU A 86 4.83 -20.83 9.83
CA LEU A 86 4.94 -22.18 10.37
C LEU A 86 4.36 -22.22 11.78
N ASN A 87 3.50 -23.19 12.07
CA ASN A 87 2.99 -23.44 13.41
C ASN A 87 4.01 -24.26 14.21
N GLY A 88 4.95 -23.52 14.80
CA GLY A 88 6.11 -24.09 15.49
C GLY A 88 7.28 -24.42 14.55
N LYS A 89 8.32 -25.01 15.14
CA LYS A 89 9.57 -25.40 14.48
C LYS A 89 10.29 -26.47 15.31
N LYS A 90 11.32 -27.13 14.77
CA LYS A 90 12.22 -27.95 15.62
C LYS A 90 12.86 -27.04 16.69
N GLN A 91 13.02 -27.57 17.91
CA GLN A 91 13.58 -26.77 19.02
C GLN A 91 15.00 -26.28 18.71
N SER A 92 15.82 -27.08 18.02
CA SER A 92 17.18 -26.73 17.61
C SER A 92 17.27 -25.71 16.47
N TRP A 93 16.18 -25.41 15.76
CA TRP A 93 16.22 -24.52 14.60
C TRP A 93 16.37 -23.06 14.96
N THR A 94 17.14 -22.36 14.14
CA THR A 94 17.37 -20.92 14.16
C THR A 94 16.56 -20.24 13.05
N GLN A 95 16.74 -18.93 12.90
CA GLN A 95 16.11 -18.19 11.79
C GLN A 95 16.59 -18.73 10.44
N LYS A 96 17.89 -19.06 10.34
CA LYS A 96 18.50 -19.63 9.15
C LYS A 96 17.82 -20.93 8.74
N ASP A 97 17.63 -21.85 9.67
CA ASP A 97 17.02 -23.16 9.36
C ASP A 97 15.59 -23.02 8.84
N VAL A 98 14.78 -22.13 9.44
CA VAL A 98 13.43 -21.85 8.97
C VAL A 98 13.44 -21.19 7.60
N LYS A 99 14.35 -20.23 7.38
CA LYS A 99 14.48 -19.56 6.09
C LYS A 99 14.90 -20.54 4.99
N GLU A 100 15.91 -21.36 5.26
CA GLU A 100 16.41 -22.38 4.33
C GLU A 100 15.34 -23.42 4.02
N LEU A 101 14.59 -23.92 5.01
CA LEU A 101 13.52 -24.88 4.78
C LEU A 101 12.48 -24.38 3.76
N VAL A 102 12.03 -23.13 3.90
CA VAL A 102 11.10 -22.52 2.94
C VAL A 102 11.76 -22.34 1.57
N GLY A 103 13.03 -21.89 1.56
CA GLY A 103 13.80 -21.71 0.33
C GLY A 103 14.02 -23.02 -0.45
N GLU A 104 14.38 -24.10 0.23
CA GLU A 104 14.57 -25.42 -0.37
C GLU A 104 13.26 -25.98 -0.92
N GLN A 105 12.13 -25.79 -0.22
CA GLN A 105 10.84 -26.15 -0.80
C GLN A 105 10.59 -25.40 -2.10
N LEU A 106 10.85 -24.09 -2.18
CA LEU A 106 10.71 -23.32 -3.42
C LEU A 106 11.62 -23.86 -4.54
N LYS A 107 12.89 -24.14 -4.25
CA LYS A 107 13.86 -24.68 -5.21
C LYS A 107 13.50 -26.08 -5.74
N ASN A 108 12.79 -26.88 -4.95
CA ASN A 108 12.34 -28.21 -5.39
C ASN A 108 11.27 -28.15 -6.51
N HIS A 109 10.75 -26.97 -6.84
CA HIS A 109 9.85 -26.76 -7.96
C HIS A 109 10.57 -26.08 -9.13
N LYS A 110 10.75 -26.79 -10.25
CA LYS A 110 11.49 -26.30 -11.44
C LYS A 110 11.11 -24.88 -11.87
N LYS A 111 9.81 -24.54 -11.86
CA LYS A 111 9.36 -23.18 -12.21
C LYS A 111 9.84 -22.16 -11.17
N TYR A 112 9.68 -22.43 -9.89
CA TYR A 112 9.98 -21.44 -8.85
C TYR A 112 11.49 -21.28 -8.65
N GLU A 113 12.25 -22.37 -8.78
CA GLU A 113 13.71 -22.32 -8.85
C GLU A 113 14.19 -21.33 -9.94
N SER A 114 13.62 -21.40 -11.14
CA SER A 114 13.99 -20.51 -12.25
C SER A 114 13.56 -19.05 -12.06
N LEU A 115 12.60 -18.77 -11.18
CA LEU A 115 12.09 -17.44 -10.87
C LEU A 115 12.73 -16.85 -9.61
N LEU A 116 13.46 -17.64 -8.84
CA LEU A 116 14.01 -17.24 -7.55
C LEU A 116 15.11 -16.20 -7.75
N ASP A 117 14.99 -15.08 -7.04
CA ASP A 117 16.06 -14.09 -6.95
C ASP A 117 17.11 -14.48 -5.92
N GLU A 118 18.18 -13.68 -5.83
CA GLU A 118 19.10 -13.74 -4.71
C GLU A 118 18.36 -13.65 -3.36
N GLU A 119 18.86 -14.38 -2.37
CA GLU A 119 18.25 -14.42 -1.04
C GLU A 119 18.15 -13.01 -0.44
N GLY A 120 16.93 -12.51 -0.26
CA GLY A 120 16.67 -11.22 0.36
C GLY A 120 16.97 -11.22 1.87
N ARG A 121 17.01 -10.04 2.50
CA ARG A 121 17.26 -9.90 3.94
C ARG A 121 16.30 -10.75 4.78
N ARG A 122 15.00 -10.60 4.54
CA ARG A 122 13.92 -11.26 5.28
C ARG A 122 13.19 -12.31 4.45
N CYS A 123 12.95 -12.03 3.18
CA CYS A 123 12.13 -12.86 2.30
C CYS A 123 12.96 -13.69 1.30
N TRP A 124 12.29 -14.63 0.65
CA TRP A 124 12.64 -15.18 -0.65
C TRP A 124 11.80 -14.50 -1.71
N THR A 125 12.39 -14.09 -2.83
CA THR A 125 11.69 -13.33 -3.87
C THR A 125 11.55 -14.16 -5.13
N LEU A 126 10.33 -14.27 -5.67
CA LEU A 126 10.08 -14.83 -7.00
C LEU A 126 9.80 -13.69 -7.99
N LYS A 127 10.59 -13.60 -9.05
CA LYS A 127 10.45 -12.61 -10.14
C LYS A 127 9.50 -13.13 -11.21
N TYR A 128 8.20 -12.98 -11.01
CA TYR A 128 7.21 -13.35 -12.02
C TYR A 128 7.25 -12.36 -13.17
N ARG A 129 7.84 -12.79 -14.28
CA ARG A 129 7.90 -12.07 -15.56
C ARG A 129 7.51 -13.03 -16.67
N GLU A 130 6.23 -13.40 -16.72
CA GLU A 130 5.79 -14.34 -17.77
C GLU A 130 5.88 -13.70 -19.16
N ASN A 131 6.38 -14.49 -20.12
CA ASN A 131 6.63 -14.07 -21.50
C ASN A 131 5.30 -13.69 -22.19
N GLY A 132 4.94 -12.41 -22.16
CA GLY A 132 3.90 -11.81 -23.02
C GLY A 132 2.67 -11.25 -22.31
N ASN A 133 2.49 -11.45 -21.01
CA ASN A 133 1.33 -10.89 -20.28
C ASN A 133 1.74 -9.69 -19.41
N MET A 134 1.36 -8.49 -19.83
CA MET A 134 1.60 -7.25 -19.05
C MET A 134 0.88 -7.27 -17.68
N ASN A 135 -0.15 -8.11 -17.50
CA ASN A 135 -0.86 -8.23 -16.23
C ASN A 135 -0.19 -9.18 -15.23
N GLU A 136 0.88 -9.88 -15.62
CA GLU A 136 1.52 -10.94 -14.82
C GLU A 136 3.00 -10.61 -14.54
N ARG A 137 3.21 -9.39 -14.05
CA ARG A 137 4.51 -8.86 -13.64
C ARG A 137 4.51 -8.42 -12.18
N TYR A 138 5.13 -9.22 -11.31
CA TYR A 138 5.22 -8.91 -9.89
C TYR A 138 6.43 -9.60 -9.24
N HIS A 139 6.96 -8.93 -8.22
CA HIS A 139 7.88 -9.52 -7.27
C HIS A 139 7.07 -10.10 -6.12
N MET A 140 7.12 -11.42 -5.94
CA MET A 140 6.48 -12.08 -4.82
C MET A 140 7.50 -12.32 -3.71
N ASP A 141 7.41 -11.52 -2.65
CA ASP A 141 8.26 -11.62 -1.47
C ASP A 141 7.62 -12.55 -0.44
N ILE A 142 8.16 -13.76 -0.32
CA ILE A 142 7.72 -14.77 0.64
C ILE A 142 8.56 -14.63 1.92
N LEU A 143 7.93 -14.18 3.00
CA LEU A 143 8.52 -14.04 4.33
C LEU A 143 8.30 -15.30 5.16
N PRO A 144 9.36 -16.08 5.47
CA PRO A 144 9.27 -17.15 6.45
C PRO A 144 9.05 -16.57 7.86
N ALA A 145 8.08 -17.14 8.57
CA ALA A 145 7.74 -16.73 9.92
C ALA A 145 7.34 -17.93 10.78
N VAL A 146 7.54 -17.81 12.09
CA VAL A 146 7.12 -18.82 13.07
C VAL A 146 6.09 -18.21 14.00
N ASN A 147 4.98 -18.93 14.16
CA ASN A 147 3.98 -18.63 15.16
C ASN A 147 4.41 -19.25 16.50
N THR A 148 4.57 -18.40 17.51
CA THR A 148 5.03 -18.81 18.86
C THR A 148 3.91 -18.88 19.89
N SER A 149 2.72 -18.32 19.59
CA SER A 149 1.58 -18.33 20.50
C SER A 149 0.77 -19.64 20.45
N GLY A 150 1.07 -20.53 19.50
CA GLY A 150 0.37 -21.82 19.34
C GLY A 150 -1.05 -21.69 18.77
N HIS A 151 -1.47 -20.47 18.42
CA HIS A 151 -2.75 -20.18 17.81
C HIS A 151 -2.63 -20.26 16.30
N SER A 152 -3.15 -21.33 15.68
CA SER A 152 -3.33 -21.37 14.22
C SER A 152 -4.13 -20.15 13.77
N ILE A 153 -3.47 -19.20 13.07
CA ILE A 153 -4.10 -17.99 12.56
C ILE A 153 -5.33 -18.31 11.68
N ILE A 154 -5.37 -19.49 11.04
CA ILE A 154 -6.54 -19.96 10.28
C ILE A 154 -7.78 -20.14 11.16
N LYS A 155 -7.63 -20.70 12.37
CA LYS A 155 -8.77 -20.90 13.29
C LYS A 155 -9.33 -19.58 13.82
N GLU A 156 -8.49 -18.56 13.97
CA GLU A 156 -8.93 -17.22 14.35
C GLU A 156 -9.51 -16.41 13.18
N ARG A 157 -8.92 -16.47 11.98
CA ARG A 157 -9.42 -15.79 10.78
C ARG A 157 -10.83 -16.22 10.38
N ALA A 158 -11.19 -17.49 10.64
CA ALA A 158 -12.52 -18.00 10.35
C ALA A 158 -13.62 -17.41 11.25
N TYR A 159 -13.28 -16.77 12.38
CA TYR A 159 -14.26 -16.53 13.45
C TYR A 159 -14.50 -15.09 13.90
N LEU A 160 -13.76 -14.06 13.48
CA LEU A 160 -13.61 -12.96 14.43
C LEU A 160 -14.13 -11.57 14.03
N ASN A 161 -15.26 -11.26 14.67
CA ASN A 161 -15.55 -10.01 15.38
C ASN A 161 -14.47 -9.69 16.45
N LEU A 162 -13.21 -9.47 16.07
CA LEU A 162 -12.12 -9.24 17.03
C LEU A 162 -12.29 -7.93 17.81
N SER A 163 -12.51 -8.05 19.12
CA SER A 163 -12.11 -7.03 20.09
C SER A 163 -10.61 -6.78 20.00
N ASN A 164 -10.14 -5.59 20.38
CA ASN A 164 -8.72 -5.22 20.26
C ASN A 164 -7.75 -6.19 20.96
N GLN A 165 -8.24 -6.92 21.97
CA GLN A 165 -7.46 -7.80 22.84
C GLN A 165 -6.83 -9.02 22.15
N LYS A 166 -7.37 -9.47 21.00
CA LYS A 166 -6.82 -10.63 20.26
C LYS A 166 -5.97 -10.23 19.05
N ILE A 167 -5.94 -8.94 18.68
CA ILE A 167 -5.11 -8.47 17.56
C ILE A 167 -3.62 -8.55 17.94
N GLU A 168 -3.30 -8.32 19.21
CA GLU A 168 -1.93 -8.39 19.76
C GLU A 168 -1.39 -9.83 19.79
N ASP A 169 -2.27 -10.85 19.71
CA ASP A 169 -1.89 -12.28 19.72
C ASP A 169 -1.42 -12.79 18.34
N LEU A 170 -1.63 -12.00 17.28
CA LEU A 170 -1.26 -12.32 15.89
C LEU A 170 0.24 -12.07 15.58
N VAL A 171 1.07 -11.93 16.62
CA VAL A 171 2.50 -11.65 16.49
C VAL A 171 3.24 -12.88 15.94
N LEU A 172 4.12 -12.60 14.99
CA LEU A 172 4.97 -13.57 14.31
C LEU A 172 6.45 -13.28 14.59
N SER A 173 7.22 -14.35 14.75
CA SER A 173 8.69 -14.29 14.75
C SER A 173 9.18 -14.41 13.32
N ILE A 174 9.75 -13.35 12.76
CA ILE A 174 10.15 -13.26 11.35
C ILE A 174 11.65 -13.50 11.17
N THR A 175 12.04 -14.05 10.01
CA THR A 175 13.46 -14.25 9.68
C THR A 175 14.13 -12.96 9.22
N ASP A 176 15.38 -12.73 9.63
CA ASP A 176 16.19 -11.61 9.19
C ASP A 176 17.68 -11.98 9.19
N LYS A 177 18.27 -12.17 7.99
CA LYS A 177 19.67 -12.61 7.87
C LYS A 177 20.71 -11.59 8.30
N GLU A 178 20.30 -10.33 8.48
CA GLU A 178 21.15 -9.25 9.00
C GLU A 178 21.13 -9.18 10.53
N LYS A 179 20.23 -9.92 11.21
CA LYS A 179 20.19 -10.00 12.68
C LYS A 179 21.30 -10.93 13.20
N THR A 180 22.55 -10.52 13.06
CA THR A 180 23.71 -11.32 13.46
C THR A 180 24.16 -11.01 14.90
N PRO A 181 24.59 -12.01 15.69
CA PRO A 181 24.76 -13.42 15.32
C PRO A 181 23.48 -14.26 15.41
N ASP A 182 22.39 -13.72 16.00
CA ASP A 182 21.15 -14.43 16.34
C ASP A 182 20.52 -15.20 15.18
N TYR A 183 20.71 -14.75 13.94
CA TYR A 183 20.24 -15.45 12.74
C TYR A 183 20.75 -16.90 12.67
N TYR A 184 22.01 -17.11 13.09
CA TYR A 184 22.72 -18.40 13.06
C TYR A 184 22.69 -19.16 14.38
N THR A 185 22.35 -18.50 15.49
CA THR A 185 22.55 -19.06 16.85
C THR A 185 21.28 -19.11 17.68
N SER A 186 20.32 -18.21 17.44
CA SER A 186 19.16 -18.07 18.32
C SER A 186 18.07 -19.07 17.97
N THR A 187 17.87 -20.04 18.85
CA THR A 187 16.85 -21.09 18.71
C THR A 187 15.51 -20.72 19.34
N ASN A 188 15.46 -19.67 20.17
CA ASN A 188 14.23 -19.16 20.76
C ASN A 188 13.60 -18.09 19.83
N PRO A 189 12.42 -18.33 19.23
CA PRO A 189 11.84 -17.36 18.31
C PRO A 189 11.40 -16.04 18.97
N LEU A 190 11.26 -16.00 20.30
CA LEU A 190 11.00 -14.73 21.01
C LEU A 190 12.20 -13.76 20.96
N ASN A 191 13.40 -14.28 20.66
CA ASN A 191 14.60 -13.46 20.45
C ASN A 191 14.75 -13.01 18.99
N TRP A 192 13.88 -13.45 18.07
CA TRP A 192 13.88 -13.00 16.69
C TRP A 192 13.20 -11.63 16.58
N TYR A 193 13.18 -11.03 15.38
CA TYR A 193 12.31 -9.87 15.20
C TYR A 193 10.86 -10.31 15.29
N LEU A 194 10.08 -9.57 16.08
CA LEU A 194 8.65 -9.80 16.26
C LEU A 194 7.88 -8.76 15.44
N SER A 195 6.99 -9.22 14.58
CA SER A 195 6.14 -8.37 13.74
C SER A 195 4.69 -8.83 13.81
N ASN A 196 3.75 -7.99 13.38
CA ASN A 196 2.31 -8.33 13.37
C ASN A 196 1.64 -7.79 12.10
N PRO A 197 1.89 -8.41 10.94
CA PRO A 197 1.41 -7.89 9.65
C PRO A 197 -0.12 -7.93 9.52
N PHE A 198 -0.78 -8.95 10.09
CA PHE A 198 -2.24 -9.06 10.04
C PHE A 198 -2.91 -8.07 10.98
N GLY A 199 -2.39 -7.90 12.20
CA GLY A 199 -2.87 -6.87 13.11
C GLY A 199 -2.65 -5.47 12.55
N TYR A 200 -1.55 -5.23 11.84
CA TYR A 200 -1.28 -3.98 11.15
C TYR A 200 -2.35 -3.68 10.09
N ALA A 201 -2.70 -4.68 9.27
CA ALA A 201 -3.75 -4.52 8.26
C ALA A 201 -5.14 -4.25 8.89
N ILE A 202 -5.48 -4.94 9.99
CA ILE A 202 -6.72 -4.69 10.73
C ILE A 202 -6.74 -3.27 11.31
N TRP A 203 -5.63 -2.83 11.91
CA TRP A 203 -5.48 -1.47 12.43
C TRP A 203 -5.69 -0.43 11.34
N PHE A 204 -5.00 -0.58 10.19
CA PHE A 204 -5.13 0.32 9.07
C PHE A 204 -6.57 0.41 8.56
N MET A 205 -7.22 -0.75 8.32
CA MET A 205 -8.58 -0.76 7.79
C MET A 205 -9.59 -0.19 8.79
N LYS A 206 -9.45 -0.47 10.10
CA LYS A 206 -10.27 0.16 11.14
C LYS A 206 -10.12 1.68 11.14
N SER A 207 -8.89 2.19 11.00
CA SER A 207 -8.63 3.63 10.90
C SER A 207 -9.21 4.24 9.62
N ALA A 208 -9.12 3.53 8.48
CA ALA A 208 -9.67 4.02 7.22
C ALA A 208 -11.21 4.08 7.23
N GLU A 209 -11.88 3.09 7.84
CA GLU A 209 -13.34 2.98 7.90
C GLU A 209 -13.99 3.96 8.89
N ASP A 210 -13.22 4.51 9.83
CA ASP A 210 -13.64 5.50 10.81
C ASP A 210 -13.67 6.91 10.20
N VAL A 211 -14.72 7.19 9.44
CA VAL A 211 -14.92 8.47 8.76
C VAL A 211 -15.83 9.36 9.61
N LYS A 212 -15.30 10.50 10.08
CA LYS A 212 -15.98 11.47 10.97
C LYS A 212 -16.56 10.82 12.24
N GLY A 213 -15.92 9.78 12.77
CA GLY A 213 -16.43 9.03 13.93
C GLY A 213 -17.55 8.04 13.59
N VAL A 214 -17.90 7.90 12.32
CA VAL A 214 -18.91 6.97 11.81
C VAL A 214 -18.19 5.79 11.16
N LYS A 215 -18.38 4.60 11.73
CA LYS A 215 -17.86 3.36 11.14
C LYS A 215 -18.64 3.01 9.88
N THR A 216 -18.05 3.34 8.74
CA THR A 216 -18.59 2.96 7.43
C THR A 216 -18.32 1.48 7.21
N LYS A 217 -19.37 0.64 7.12
CA LYS A 217 -19.23 -0.79 6.78
C LYS A 217 -18.98 -1.01 5.28
N MET A 218 -18.29 -0.07 4.63
CA MET A 218 -18.08 -0.07 3.18
C MET A 218 -17.27 -1.29 2.76
N PHE A 219 -16.36 -1.73 3.62
CA PHE A 219 -15.62 -2.97 3.46
C PHE A 219 -16.00 -3.91 4.59
N SER A 220 -16.21 -5.18 4.26
CA SER A 220 -16.20 -6.18 5.31
C SER A 220 -14.73 -6.39 5.67
N LEU A 221 -14.31 -6.03 6.88
CA LEU A 221 -13.00 -6.43 7.43
C LEU A 221 -12.75 -7.94 7.21
N ASN A 222 -13.84 -8.73 7.20
CA ASN A 222 -13.83 -10.17 6.89
C ASN A 222 -13.50 -10.50 5.43
N GLU A 223 -13.72 -9.61 4.44
CA GLU A 223 -13.32 -9.85 3.04
C GLU A 223 -11.92 -9.30 2.74
N SER A 224 -11.51 -8.18 3.34
CA SER A 224 -10.18 -7.58 3.09
C SER A 224 -9.01 -8.35 3.71
N VAL A 225 -9.25 -9.10 4.80
CA VAL A 225 -8.22 -9.85 5.55
C VAL A 225 -8.39 -11.37 5.39
N LYS A 226 -9.30 -11.81 4.50
CA LYS A 226 -9.39 -13.24 4.12
C LYS A 226 -8.09 -13.66 3.44
N PRO A 227 -7.76 -14.97 3.43
CA PRO A 227 -6.64 -15.52 2.68
C PRO A 227 -6.67 -15.21 1.17
N THR A 228 -7.72 -14.55 0.67
CA THR A 228 -7.92 -14.06 -0.70
C THR A 228 -8.83 -12.81 -0.67
N PRO A 229 -8.28 -11.58 -0.58
CA PRO A 229 -9.10 -10.39 -0.69
C PRO A 229 -9.73 -10.34 -2.08
N LYS A 230 -11.02 -10.00 -2.16
CA LYS A 230 -11.64 -9.68 -3.46
C LYS A 230 -11.11 -8.34 -3.96
N TYR A 231 -11.06 -8.18 -5.28
CA TYR A 231 -10.78 -6.88 -5.85
C TYR A 231 -11.83 -5.88 -5.38
N GLN A 232 -11.36 -4.83 -4.70
CA GLN A 232 -12.19 -3.71 -4.33
C GLN A 232 -12.02 -2.67 -5.45
N LYS A 233 -13.12 -2.14 -6.00
CA LYS A 233 -13.04 -1.04 -6.95
C LYS A 233 -12.96 0.32 -6.23
N GLN A 234 -13.88 0.53 -5.29
CA GLN A 234 -13.93 1.74 -4.47
C GLN A 234 -12.83 1.73 -3.40
N ARG A 235 -12.34 2.91 -3.01
CA ARG A 235 -11.37 3.09 -1.93
C ARG A 235 -11.82 4.20 -0.99
N LEU A 236 -11.38 4.09 0.26
CA LEU A 236 -11.59 5.12 1.28
C LEU A 236 -10.60 6.29 1.08
N PRO A 237 -10.93 7.49 1.59
CA PRO A 237 -10.04 8.65 1.53
C PRO A 237 -8.62 8.36 2.01
N LEU A 238 -8.45 7.66 3.14
CA LEU A 238 -7.13 7.28 3.65
C LEU A 238 -6.36 6.36 2.67
N GLN A 239 -7.03 5.37 2.07
CA GLN A 239 -6.38 4.48 1.10
C GLN A 239 -5.88 5.26 -0.12
N ARG A 240 -6.71 6.16 -0.67
CA ARG A 240 -6.35 7.04 -1.78
C ARG A 240 -5.22 7.99 -1.43
N ALA A 241 -5.26 8.60 -0.25
CA ALA A 241 -4.20 9.46 0.23
C ALA A 241 -2.85 8.71 0.30
N VAL A 242 -2.84 7.49 0.86
CA VAL A 242 -1.63 6.65 0.88
C VAL A 242 -1.13 6.30 -0.53
N GLN A 243 -2.02 5.93 -1.45
CA GLN A 243 -1.64 5.65 -2.84
C GLN A 243 -0.98 6.86 -3.52
N LEU A 244 -1.56 8.05 -3.35
CA LEU A 244 -1.04 9.30 -3.90
C LEU A 244 0.31 9.65 -3.27
N LEU A 245 0.48 9.53 -1.95
CA LEU A 245 1.75 9.75 -1.27
C LEU A 245 2.85 8.78 -1.75
N LYS A 246 2.52 7.48 -1.88
CA LYS A 246 3.45 6.48 -2.44
C LYS A 246 3.89 6.84 -3.86
N ARG A 247 2.93 7.24 -4.72
CA ARG A 247 3.24 7.66 -6.09
C ARG A 247 4.11 8.91 -6.12
N HIS A 248 3.80 9.91 -5.32
CA HIS A 248 4.60 11.13 -5.21
C HIS A 248 6.04 10.82 -4.79
N ARG A 249 6.21 9.90 -3.82
CA ARG A 249 7.53 9.38 -3.43
C ARG A 249 8.22 8.75 -4.63
N ASP A 250 7.57 7.85 -5.35
CA ASP A 250 8.21 7.22 -6.51
C ASP A 250 8.65 8.24 -7.56
N ILE A 251 7.82 9.26 -7.85
CA ILE A 251 8.14 10.30 -8.84
C ILE A 251 9.30 11.18 -8.37
N THR A 252 9.36 11.50 -7.07
CA THR A 252 10.44 12.29 -6.48
C THR A 252 11.80 11.64 -6.66
N PHE A 253 11.86 10.31 -6.51
CA PHE A 253 13.12 9.55 -6.57
C PHE A 253 13.37 8.89 -7.94
N LYS A 254 12.55 9.16 -8.96
CA LYS A 254 12.62 8.45 -10.26
C LYS A 254 13.98 8.59 -10.97
N ASP A 255 14.58 9.78 -10.86
CA ASP A 255 15.84 10.16 -11.54
C ASP A 255 17.08 10.00 -10.63
N TYR A 256 16.91 9.45 -9.42
CA TYR A 256 18.01 9.16 -8.51
C TYR A 256 18.80 7.93 -8.95
N SER A 257 20.03 7.78 -8.46
CA SER A 257 20.81 6.56 -8.69
C SER A 257 20.11 5.33 -8.11
N GLU A 258 20.34 4.14 -8.68
CA GLU A 258 19.74 2.89 -8.16
C GLU A 258 20.11 2.62 -6.69
N GLU A 259 21.30 3.07 -6.26
CA GLU A 259 21.69 2.95 -4.86
C GLU A 259 20.90 3.90 -3.96
N ASP A 260 20.72 5.16 -4.38
CA ASP A 260 19.91 6.13 -3.62
C ASP A 260 18.42 5.75 -3.59
N LYS A 261 17.90 5.14 -4.67
CA LYS A 261 16.52 4.63 -4.71
C LYS A 261 16.24 3.58 -3.62
N LYS A 262 17.25 2.84 -3.14
CA LYS A 262 17.12 1.90 -2.00
C LYS A 262 17.00 2.60 -0.64
N GLU A 263 17.24 3.91 -0.60
CA GLU A 263 17.16 4.74 0.61
C GLU A 263 15.93 5.66 0.63
N LYS A 264 15.07 5.61 -0.40
CA LYS A 264 13.80 6.36 -0.41
C LYS A 264 12.89 5.95 0.76
N PRO A 265 12.01 6.83 1.26
CA PRO A 265 11.05 6.51 2.32
C PRO A 265 10.27 5.23 2.01
N ILE A 266 10.33 4.20 2.86
CA ILE A 266 9.63 2.93 2.59
C ILE A 266 8.12 3.07 2.74
N SER A 267 7.35 2.25 2.00
CA SER A 267 5.88 2.35 1.99
C SER A 267 5.25 2.09 3.36
N CYS A 268 5.86 1.24 4.19
CA CYS A 268 5.39 1.02 5.56
C CYS A 268 5.48 2.29 6.42
N ILE A 269 6.55 3.08 6.31
CA ILE A 269 6.69 4.38 7.00
C ILE A 269 5.60 5.35 6.54
N ILE A 270 5.44 5.51 5.22
CA ILE A 270 4.43 6.41 4.64
C ILE A 270 3.03 6.04 5.13
N THR A 271 2.67 4.76 5.03
CA THR A 271 1.35 4.26 5.41
C THR A 271 1.09 4.43 6.90
N THR A 272 2.08 4.13 7.74
CA THR A 272 1.95 4.23 9.20
C THR A 272 1.77 5.67 9.65
N LEU A 273 2.63 6.58 9.20
CA LEU A 273 2.56 7.99 9.58
C LEU A 273 1.30 8.67 9.00
N ALA A 274 0.90 8.32 7.77
CA ALA A 274 -0.34 8.81 7.19
C ALA A 274 -1.56 8.37 8.00
N THR A 275 -1.61 7.11 8.42
CA THR A 275 -2.73 6.59 9.23
C THR A 275 -2.79 7.22 10.62
N HIS A 276 -1.64 7.49 11.26
CA HIS A 276 -1.61 8.23 12.52
C HIS A 276 -2.08 9.68 12.37
N ALA A 277 -1.76 10.33 11.25
CA ALA A 277 -2.12 11.70 10.99
C ALA A 277 -3.57 11.89 10.54
N TYR A 278 -4.16 10.86 9.93
CA TYR A 278 -5.55 10.83 9.46
C TYR A 278 -6.52 10.96 10.63
N ASN A 279 -7.53 11.82 10.46
CA ASN A 279 -8.49 12.17 11.51
C ASN A 279 -9.93 11.85 11.08
N GLY A 280 -10.10 10.88 10.17
CA GLY A 280 -11.40 10.46 9.68
C GLY A 280 -12.01 11.39 8.63
N GLU A 281 -11.19 12.10 7.85
CA GLU A 281 -11.68 12.94 6.75
C GLU A 281 -12.50 12.13 5.75
N ASP A 282 -13.61 12.69 5.25
CA ASP A 282 -14.51 12.00 4.32
C ASP A 282 -14.22 12.29 2.85
N ASN A 283 -13.15 13.03 2.57
CA ASN A 283 -12.67 13.36 1.23
C ASN A 283 -11.13 13.30 1.17
N ILE A 284 -10.60 12.96 0.00
CA ILE A 284 -9.18 12.71 -0.27
C ILE A 284 -8.36 13.99 -0.09
N MET A 285 -8.89 15.13 -0.52
CA MET A 285 -8.15 16.40 -0.46
C MET A 285 -7.86 16.84 0.98
N ASP A 286 -8.89 16.91 1.83
CA ASP A 286 -8.72 17.28 3.23
C ASP A 286 -7.86 16.22 3.97
N ALA A 287 -8.03 14.92 3.65
CA ALA A 287 -7.19 13.85 4.18
C ALA A 287 -5.70 14.07 3.85
N LEU A 288 -5.37 14.34 2.58
CA LEU A 288 -3.99 14.60 2.14
C LEU A 288 -3.37 15.81 2.83
N ILE A 289 -4.09 16.94 2.88
CA ILE A 289 -3.59 18.15 3.53
C ILE A 289 -3.33 17.89 5.02
N ASN A 290 -4.28 17.27 5.71
CA ASN A 290 -4.12 16.98 7.13
C ASN A 290 -2.94 16.01 7.39
N ILE A 291 -2.83 14.96 6.58
CA ILE A 291 -1.74 13.98 6.65
C ILE A 291 -0.38 14.67 6.44
N ILE A 292 -0.20 15.42 5.35
CA ILE A 292 1.06 16.08 5.01
C ILE A 292 1.52 17.05 6.12
N ASN A 293 0.57 17.72 6.76
CA ASN A 293 0.86 18.68 7.82
C ASN A 293 1.23 18.05 9.17
N LYS A 294 0.70 16.86 9.47
CA LYS A 294 0.84 16.23 10.79
C LYS A 294 1.75 14.99 10.83
N MET A 295 1.95 14.28 9.72
CA MET A 295 2.56 12.94 9.76
C MET A 295 3.99 12.93 10.31
N GLU A 296 4.75 14.01 10.15
CA GLU A 296 6.09 14.15 10.71
C GLU A 296 6.10 14.18 12.26
N SER A 297 5.04 14.67 12.91
CA SER A 297 4.99 14.76 14.38
C SER A 297 4.84 13.41 15.09
N PHE A 298 4.57 12.34 14.34
CA PHE A 298 4.48 10.98 14.86
C PHE A 298 5.82 10.22 14.80
N ILE A 299 6.91 10.91 14.42
CA ILE A 299 8.25 10.35 14.48
C ILE A 299 8.86 10.69 15.83
N GLU A 300 9.06 9.67 16.65
CA GLU A 300 9.66 9.83 17.96
C GLU A 300 11.20 9.83 17.89
N THR A 301 11.83 10.36 18.94
CA THR A 301 13.27 10.19 19.18
C THR A 301 13.44 9.45 20.50
N ARG A 302 14.02 8.26 20.45
CA ARG A 302 14.19 7.37 21.62
C ARG A 302 15.66 7.07 21.85
N LEU A 303 16.05 6.86 23.10
CA LEU A 303 17.38 6.33 23.44
C LEU A 303 17.40 4.82 23.13
N ASP A 304 18.31 4.40 22.26
CA ASP A 304 18.61 2.98 22.07
C ASP A 304 19.54 2.52 23.19
N GLU A 305 19.03 1.70 24.10
CA GLU A 305 19.76 1.20 25.26
C GLU A 305 21.00 0.38 24.88
N ASN A 306 21.01 -0.24 23.69
CA ASN A 306 22.14 -1.07 23.26
C ASN A 306 23.32 -0.22 22.79
N THR A 307 23.03 0.90 22.12
CA THR A 307 24.06 1.76 21.52
C THR A 307 24.32 3.05 22.32
N GLY A 308 23.44 3.40 23.25
CA GLY A 308 23.45 4.66 24.00
C GLY A 308 23.16 5.89 23.13
N ARG A 309 22.64 5.71 21.91
CA ARG A 309 22.39 6.80 20.95
C ARG A 309 20.90 7.10 20.84
N TYR A 310 20.58 8.36 20.57
CA TYR A 310 19.22 8.73 20.19
C TYR A 310 18.96 8.32 18.74
N ILE A 311 17.90 7.55 18.52
CA ILE A 311 17.46 7.08 17.21
C ILE A 311 16.05 7.55 16.91
N LYS A 312 15.72 7.67 15.62
CA LYS A 312 14.35 7.88 15.17
C LYS A 312 13.54 6.61 15.33
N TRP A 313 12.32 6.76 15.81
CA TRP A 313 11.45 5.65 16.13
C TRP A 313 10.06 5.85 15.53
N ILE A 314 9.64 4.91 14.70
CA ILE A 314 8.29 4.83 14.14
C ILE A 314 7.77 3.44 14.51
N SER A 315 6.93 3.39 15.55
CA SER A 315 6.43 2.15 16.12
C SER A 315 5.49 1.44 15.14
N ASN A 316 5.55 0.10 15.08
CA ASN A 316 4.40 -0.67 14.62
C ASN A 316 3.25 -0.46 15.63
N PRO A 317 2.08 0.06 15.21
CA PRO A 317 0.97 0.40 16.10
C PRO A 317 0.37 -0.79 16.86
N VAL A 318 0.55 -2.02 16.35
CA VAL A 318 0.09 -3.26 16.98
C VAL A 318 1.22 -4.12 17.52
N LYS A 319 2.47 -3.63 17.43
CA LYS A 319 3.67 -4.26 18.01
C LYS A 319 4.72 -3.19 18.30
N THR A 320 4.51 -2.41 19.36
CA THR A 320 5.27 -1.17 19.64
C THR A 320 6.77 -1.35 19.85
N SER A 321 7.24 -2.58 20.06
CA SER A 321 8.66 -2.95 20.09
C SER A 321 9.33 -2.98 18.71
N GLU A 322 8.57 -3.03 17.62
CA GLU A 322 9.07 -2.99 16.25
C GLU A 322 9.20 -1.54 15.77
N ASN A 323 10.38 -1.16 15.27
CA ASN A 323 10.68 0.16 14.72
C ASN A 323 10.81 0.07 13.19
N PHE A 324 9.93 0.75 12.45
CA PHE A 324 10.02 0.81 10.99
C PHE A 324 11.14 1.73 10.46
N ALA A 325 11.70 2.58 11.32
CA ALA A 325 12.84 3.45 11.01
C ALA A 325 14.19 2.86 11.47
N ASP A 326 14.26 1.55 11.76
CA ASP A 326 15.48 0.86 12.21
C ASP A 326 16.71 1.17 11.35
N ARG A 327 16.53 1.23 10.03
CA ARG A 327 17.61 1.49 9.07
C ARG A 327 18.08 2.95 8.99
N TRP A 328 17.38 3.89 9.62
CA TRP A 328 17.77 5.31 9.56
C TRP A 328 19.03 5.60 10.35
N ALA A 329 19.28 4.83 11.41
CA ALA A 329 20.46 4.96 12.26
C ALA A 329 21.71 4.25 11.71
N LEU A 330 21.60 3.55 10.57
CA LEU A 330 22.74 2.88 9.94
C LEU A 330 23.81 3.90 9.51
N PRO A 331 25.11 3.56 9.62
CA PRO A 331 26.18 4.43 9.12
C PRO A 331 25.96 4.81 7.67
N ASN A 332 26.16 6.10 7.36
CA ASN A 332 26.00 6.68 6.02
C ASN A 332 24.59 6.61 5.42
N SER A 333 23.55 6.24 6.19
CA SER A 333 22.20 6.19 5.63
C SER A 333 21.67 7.60 5.30
N LYS A 334 21.12 7.74 4.11
CA LYS A 334 20.41 8.94 3.64
C LYS A 334 18.92 8.91 3.94
N ARG A 335 18.39 7.83 4.53
CA ARG A 335 16.94 7.61 4.72
C ARG A 335 16.22 8.72 5.47
N GLU A 336 16.76 9.18 6.61
CA GLU A 336 16.15 10.28 7.36
C GLU A 336 16.15 11.58 6.55
N LYS A 337 17.27 11.89 5.89
CA LYS A 337 17.40 13.07 5.03
C LYS A 337 16.41 13.00 3.87
N PHE A 338 16.38 11.90 3.13
CA PHE A 338 15.49 11.69 2.00
C PHE A 338 14.02 11.71 2.40
N PHE A 339 13.67 11.25 3.60
CA PHE A 339 12.34 11.44 4.15
C PHE A 339 12.01 12.92 4.34
N LYS A 340 12.88 13.69 5.01
CA LYS A 340 12.65 15.13 5.23
C LYS A 340 12.57 15.91 3.92
N ASP A 341 13.50 15.68 2.99
CA ASP A 341 13.50 16.30 1.66
C ASP A 341 12.18 16.01 0.91
N TRP A 342 11.66 14.78 1.03
CA TRP A 342 10.39 14.39 0.42
C TRP A 342 9.18 15.05 1.10
N ILE A 343 9.17 15.23 2.42
CA ILE A 343 8.12 15.97 3.15
C ILE A 343 8.09 17.44 2.71
N GLU A 344 9.24 18.09 2.62
CA GLU A 344 9.33 19.48 2.16
C GLU A 344 8.79 19.63 0.74
N LYS A 345 9.18 18.70 -0.15
CA LYS A 345 8.67 18.66 -1.52
C LYS A 345 7.15 18.43 -1.57
N LEU A 346 6.60 17.53 -0.74
CA LEU A 346 5.16 17.33 -0.61
C LEU A 346 4.45 18.63 -0.20
N LYS A 347 4.93 19.32 0.84
CA LYS A 347 4.35 20.58 1.32
C LYS A 347 4.34 21.65 0.23
N LEU A 348 5.39 21.72 -0.59
CA LEU A 348 5.48 22.63 -1.73
C LEU A 348 4.50 22.24 -2.85
N ASP A 349 4.55 20.98 -3.31
CA ASP A 349 3.78 20.52 -4.46
C ASP A 349 2.26 20.46 -4.16
N PHE A 350 1.85 20.24 -2.91
CA PHE A 350 0.45 20.28 -2.47
C PHE A 350 0.01 21.67 -1.96
N GLY A 351 0.94 22.61 -1.78
CA GLY A 351 0.62 24.01 -1.49
C GLY A 351 -0.21 24.69 -2.59
N ILE A 352 -0.23 24.11 -3.81
CA ILE A 352 -1.06 24.55 -4.94
C ILE A 352 -2.56 24.52 -4.63
N PHE A 353 -3.02 23.64 -3.74
CA PHE A 353 -4.43 23.57 -3.33
C PHE A 353 -4.85 24.80 -2.49
N ASN A 354 -3.91 25.66 -2.12
CA ASN A 354 -4.20 26.94 -1.48
C ASN A 354 -4.20 28.13 -2.47
N SER A 355 -3.91 27.88 -3.75
CA SER A 355 -3.90 28.90 -4.82
C SER A 355 -5.24 28.98 -5.55
N PRO A 356 -5.55 30.09 -6.25
CA PRO A 356 -6.76 30.20 -7.05
C PRO A 356 -6.88 29.06 -8.06
N PHE A 357 -8.05 28.40 -8.08
CA PHE A 357 -8.28 27.21 -8.90
C PHE A 357 -8.19 27.52 -10.39
N ASN A 358 -7.26 26.87 -11.09
CA ASN A 358 -7.13 26.89 -12.54
C ASN A 358 -6.77 25.48 -13.01
N ARG A 359 -7.64 24.89 -13.84
CA ARG A 359 -7.54 23.49 -14.31
C ARG A 359 -6.26 23.22 -15.10
N ILE A 360 -5.79 24.17 -15.91
CA ILE A 360 -4.57 24.01 -16.71
C ILE A 360 -3.35 23.96 -15.80
N SER A 361 -3.23 24.92 -14.89
CA SER A 361 -2.13 24.91 -13.91
C SER A 361 -2.19 23.69 -12.99
N LEU A 362 -3.40 23.25 -12.61
CA LEU A 362 -3.60 22.05 -11.81
C LEU A 362 -3.09 20.80 -12.54
N SER A 363 -3.48 20.60 -13.81
CA SER A 363 -3.01 19.47 -14.62
C SER A 363 -1.49 19.41 -14.68
N GLU A 364 -0.83 20.52 -15.02
CA GLU A 364 0.64 20.59 -15.08
C GLU A 364 1.30 20.28 -13.73
N SER A 365 0.75 20.81 -12.63
CA SER A 365 1.25 20.48 -11.30
C SER A 365 1.06 19.00 -10.95
N LEU A 366 -0.10 18.42 -11.25
CA LEU A 366 -0.36 17.00 -11.00
C LEU A 366 0.58 16.12 -11.83
N LYS A 367 0.85 16.45 -13.10
CA LYS A 367 1.81 15.72 -13.94
C LYS A 367 3.21 15.70 -13.35
N LYS A 368 3.66 16.83 -12.79
CA LYS A 368 4.96 16.93 -12.10
C LYS A 368 5.02 16.05 -10.85
N SER A 369 3.91 15.95 -10.11
CA SER A 369 3.82 15.23 -8.84
C SER A 369 3.56 13.72 -8.98
N PHE A 370 2.79 13.31 -10.00
CA PHE A 370 2.28 11.94 -10.15
C PHE A 370 2.69 11.26 -11.47
N GLY A 371 3.32 12.00 -12.38
CA GLY A 371 3.75 11.54 -13.70
C GLY A 371 2.74 11.89 -14.80
N ASP A 372 3.24 12.07 -16.03
CA ASP A 372 2.43 12.54 -17.16
C ASP A 372 1.33 11.55 -17.57
N ALA A 373 1.70 10.29 -17.82
CA ALA A 373 0.78 9.26 -18.31
C ALA A 373 -0.48 9.07 -17.43
N PRO A 374 -0.39 8.82 -16.10
CA PRO A 374 -1.59 8.60 -15.29
C PRO A 374 -2.47 9.86 -15.21
N VAL A 375 -1.88 11.05 -15.17
CA VAL A 375 -2.64 12.31 -15.09
C VAL A 375 -3.33 12.62 -16.41
N THR A 376 -2.64 12.45 -17.54
CA THR A 376 -3.24 12.59 -18.87
C THR A 376 -4.42 11.61 -19.04
N LYS A 377 -4.27 10.36 -18.57
CA LYS A 377 -5.36 9.38 -18.54
C LYS A 377 -6.53 9.85 -17.67
N THR A 378 -6.27 10.37 -16.47
CA THR A 378 -7.30 10.90 -15.56
C THR A 378 -8.15 11.98 -16.21
N PHE A 379 -7.55 13.01 -16.81
CA PHE A 379 -8.32 14.06 -17.48
C PHE A 379 -9.08 13.54 -18.70
N SER A 380 -8.54 12.53 -19.39
CA SER A 380 -9.22 11.87 -20.51
C SER A 380 -10.44 11.06 -20.05
N ASP A 381 -10.32 10.30 -18.96
CA ASP A 381 -11.40 9.50 -18.38
C ASP A 381 -12.55 10.39 -17.88
N ILE A 382 -12.21 11.49 -17.19
CA ILE A 382 -13.17 12.50 -16.74
C ILE A 382 -13.89 13.14 -17.94
N GLY A 383 -13.13 13.53 -18.98
CA GLY A 383 -13.71 14.06 -20.22
C GLY A 383 -14.66 13.08 -20.92
N ASN A 384 -14.30 11.80 -20.95
CA ASN A 384 -15.14 10.74 -21.50
C ASN A 384 -16.42 10.53 -20.70
N ASN A 385 -16.35 10.53 -19.37
CA ASN A 385 -17.52 10.45 -18.50
C ASN A 385 -18.47 11.64 -18.76
N MET A 386 -17.93 12.84 -18.91
CA MET A 386 -18.70 14.05 -19.24
C MET A 386 -19.33 13.97 -20.63
N ARG A 387 -18.65 13.39 -21.62
CA ARG A 387 -19.22 13.10 -22.94
C ARG A 387 -20.42 12.15 -22.82
N ILE A 388 -20.29 11.04 -22.09
CA ILE A 388 -21.36 10.06 -21.87
C ILE A 388 -22.55 10.69 -21.13
N LEU A 389 -22.30 11.52 -20.12
CA LEU A 389 -23.35 12.29 -19.45
C LEU A 389 -24.07 13.25 -20.42
N THR A 390 -23.33 13.85 -21.35
CA THR A 390 -23.90 14.76 -22.35
C THR A 390 -24.78 13.99 -23.33
N GLU A 391 -24.32 12.86 -23.83
CA GLU A 391 -25.06 11.97 -24.75
C GLU A 391 -26.34 11.42 -24.11
N SER A 392 -26.30 11.08 -22.82
CA SER A 392 -27.49 10.66 -22.05
C SER A 392 -28.40 11.81 -21.61
N GLY A 393 -28.02 13.06 -21.89
CA GLY A 393 -28.79 14.25 -21.51
C GLY A 393 -28.79 14.53 -20.00
N ASN A 394 -27.82 14.00 -19.26
CA ASN A 394 -27.68 14.18 -17.81
C ASN A 394 -26.54 15.14 -17.44
N ASN A 395 -25.85 15.74 -18.41
CA ASN A 395 -24.80 16.70 -18.14
C ASN A 395 -25.34 18.13 -17.95
N ASN A 396 -24.84 18.81 -16.93
CA ASN A 396 -25.19 20.18 -16.59
C ASN A 396 -23.92 21.04 -16.47
N VAL A 397 -24.04 22.35 -16.69
CA VAL A 397 -22.96 23.33 -16.59
C VAL A 397 -23.40 24.53 -15.77
N HIS A 398 -22.53 24.99 -14.88
CA HIS A 398 -22.68 26.26 -14.15
C HIS A 398 -21.71 27.28 -14.75
N ARG A 399 -22.19 28.10 -15.69
CA ARG A 399 -21.34 28.97 -16.52
C ARG A 399 -20.52 29.99 -15.73
N ASN A 400 -21.09 30.53 -14.64
CA ASN A 400 -20.42 31.55 -13.83
C ASN A 400 -19.26 30.99 -12.99
N LEU A 401 -19.30 29.69 -12.68
CA LEU A 401 -18.24 29.02 -11.90
C LEU A 401 -17.28 28.22 -12.78
N GLY A 402 -17.60 28.07 -14.09
CA GLY A 402 -16.80 27.27 -15.01
C GLY A 402 -16.84 25.76 -14.72
N LEU A 403 -17.92 25.27 -14.10
CA LEU A 403 -18.06 23.88 -13.64
C LEU A 403 -19.02 23.10 -14.52
N VAL A 404 -18.75 21.81 -14.71
CA VAL A 404 -19.52 20.89 -15.57
C VAL A 404 -19.64 19.53 -14.89
N GLY A 405 -20.72 18.80 -15.15
CA GLY A 405 -20.88 17.40 -14.74
C GLY A 405 -21.44 17.23 -13.33
N THR A 406 -20.91 16.26 -12.59
CA THR A 406 -21.35 15.91 -11.23
C THR A 406 -21.10 17.05 -10.24
N ALA A 407 -20.05 17.85 -10.45
CA ALA A 407 -19.69 19.00 -9.61
C ALA A 407 -20.75 20.12 -9.56
N VAL A 408 -21.75 20.11 -10.46
CA VAL A 408 -22.86 21.07 -10.43
C VAL A 408 -24.17 20.49 -9.87
N THR A 409 -24.14 19.24 -9.40
CA THR A 409 -25.32 18.57 -8.83
C THR A 409 -25.79 19.30 -7.58
N GLY A 410 -27.05 19.73 -7.57
CA GLY A 410 -27.65 20.46 -6.44
C GLY A 410 -27.43 21.97 -6.44
N LEU A 411 -26.70 22.53 -7.42
CA LEU A 411 -26.57 23.98 -7.58
C LEU A 411 -27.78 24.60 -8.29
N THR A 412 -28.11 25.85 -7.93
CA THR A 412 -29.03 26.71 -8.69
C THR A 412 -28.32 27.31 -9.91
N ASP A 413 -29.06 27.80 -10.92
CA ASP A 413 -28.50 28.43 -12.14
C ASP A 413 -27.62 27.52 -13.03
N VAL A 414 -27.89 26.22 -13.02
CA VAL A 414 -27.28 25.26 -13.94
C VAL A 414 -28.04 25.19 -15.26
N SER A 415 -27.30 25.09 -16.36
CA SER A 415 -27.85 24.87 -17.71
C SER A 415 -27.54 23.46 -18.17
N LYS A 416 -28.49 22.79 -18.82
CA LYS A 416 -28.26 21.48 -19.43
C LYS A 416 -27.31 21.60 -20.63
N VAL A 417 -26.27 20.77 -20.67
CA VAL A 417 -25.39 20.65 -21.82
C VAL A 417 -26.10 19.81 -22.87
N GLN A 418 -26.34 20.38 -24.04
CA GLN A 418 -27.08 19.69 -25.10
C GLN A 418 -26.19 18.66 -25.80
N PRO A 419 -26.73 17.47 -26.14
CA PRO A 419 -26.04 16.53 -27.01
C PRO A 419 -25.71 17.18 -28.35
N HIS A 420 -24.50 16.94 -28.86
CA HIS A 420 -24.14 17.35 -30.22
C HIS A 420 -24.98 16.55 -31.22
N LYS A 421 -25.80 17.23 -32.02
CA LYS A 421 -26.43 16.66 -33.22
C LYS A 421 -25.54 17.05 -34.41
N PHE A 422 -24.78 16.10 -34.94
CA PHE A 422 -23.98 16.33 -36.13
C PHE A 422 -24.91 16.36 -37.36
N PHE A 423 -25.31 17.56 -37.80
CA PHE A 423 -26.08 17.77 -39.04
C PHE A 423 -25.13 17.96 -40.22
N GLY A 424 -24.27 16.98 -40.48
CA GLY A 424 -23.28 17.02 -41.55
C GLY A 424 -23.21 15.69 -42.26
N ASN A 425 -24.19 15.45 -43.14
CA ASN A 425 -24.14 14.59 -44.33
C ASN A 425 -25.49 14.76 -45.04
N GLU A 426 -25.60 15.82 -45.85
CA GLU A 426 -26.49 15.84 -47.02
C GLU A 426 -25.62 15.88 -48.28
#